data_AF-A0A9P6I6W5-F1
#
_entry.id   AF-A0A9P6I6W5-F1
#
_cell.length_a   1.000
_cell.length_b   1.000
_cell.length_c   1.000
_cell.angle_alpha   90.00
_cell.angle_beta   90.00
_cell.angle_gamma   90.00
#
_symmetry.space_group_name_H-M   'P 1'
#
loop_
_entity.id
_entity.type
_entity.pdbx_description
1 polymer ?
#
loop_
_entity_poly.entity_id
_entity_poly.type
_entity_poly.pdbx_seq_one_letter_code
_entity_poly.pdbx_strand_id
1 'polypeptide(L)'
;MTPNLLARDKQYYKLDITDNLPPGTDSILQFELEPRQPRPPPPPKRPVPEWPPEAERKGKWISKYLDKLDPETEYDQIVKTAIFFMANSFAFSAGYASTFIHLVQTPAGAAAVHQTAKAYRRGHQRFFETQDYFLDWMWYGSGSEISIKRLESVNKIHASVWKQVPGAYSHPWEGEMAIIGAAYFETYLRKLTGARRKEPHPNVQRAWPEWGERVCALLRTEPADGSRSFGVNFPRTWEELEGFYLWFQRIPMETYTNEEDSRKAHDASEAFLRQFSMLWFPRRFQWLGRQVVLTVIPAQVREHNRIGHPNPLAETLVKFAIKIYLDVKDALPDPVRPVFSDEYHAAKGVNWNKTDIKAEAEWTRRDQITNAVMVAMVLVFGLGLFLRI
;
A
#
# COMPACT_ATOMS: atom_id res chain seq x y z
N MET A 1 -16.27 -20.84 21.83
CA MET A 1 -16.09 -21.75 20.68
C MET A 1 -16.24 -20.93 19.42
N THR A 2 -15.25 -20.96 18.52
CA THR A 2 -15.36 -20.27 17.23
C THR A 2 -16.35 -21.03 16.34
N PRO A 3 -17.39 -20.38 15.77
CA PRO A 3 -18.34 -21.06 14.91
C PRO A 3 -17.65 -21.64 13.67
N ASN A 4 -18.13 -22.82 13.25
CA ASN A 4 -17.75 -23.46 11.98
C ASN A 4 -17.97 -22.45 10.83
N LEU A 5 -17.14 -22.51 9.78
CA LEU A 5 -17.27 -21.67 8.58
C LEU A 5 -18.70 -21.67 8.00
N LEU A 6 -19.39 -22.82 8.04
CA LEU A 6 -20.79 -22.94 7.58
C LEU A 6 -21.82 -22.25 8.48
N ALA A 7 -21.44 -21.90 9.71
CA ALA A 7 -22.28 -21.18 10.68
C ALA A 7 -21.92 -19.70 10.80
N ARG A 8 -20.91 -19.22 10.05
CA ARG A 8 -20.56 -17.79 9.98
C ARG A 8 -21.50 -17.11 9.00
N ASP A 9 -22.22 -16.10 9.48
CA ASP A 9 -23.04 -15.23 8.67
C ASP A 9 -22.38 -13.84 8.50
N LYS A 10 -23.11 -12.91 7.87
CA LYS A 10 -22.62 -11.56 7.60
C LYS A 10 -22.34 -10.73 8.85
N GLN A 11 -22.87 -11.13 10.01
CA GLN A 11 -22.63 -10.42 11.27
C GLN A 11 -21.34 -10.87 11.95
N TYR A 12 -20.76 -11.99 11.53
CA TYR A 12 -19.61 -12.59 12.21
C TYR A 12 -18.39 -11.66 12.33
N TYR A 13 -18.12 -10.87 11.29
CA TYR A 13 -16.98 -9.92 11.28
C TYR A 13 -17.40 -8.47 11.56
N LYS A 14 -18.66 -8.22 11.95
CA LYS A 14 -19.14 -6.88 12.26
C LYS A 14 -18.43 -6.35 13.51
N LEU A 15 -17.67 -5.27 13.38
CA LEU A 15 -16.90 -4.68 14.49
C LEU A 15 -17.61 -3.43 15.02
N ASP A 16 -18.13 -3.48 16.24
CA ASP A 16 -18.79 -2.33 16.90
C ASP A 16 -17.78 -1.31 17.41
N ILE A 17 -17.11 -0.62 16.48
CA ILE A 17 -16.16 0.44 16.79
C ILE A 17 -16.91 1.76 16.89
N THR A 18 -17.10 2.22 18.13
CA THR A 18 -17.82 3.48 18.44
C THR A 18 -16.90 4.54 19.04
N ASP A 19 -15.75 4.13 19.58
CA ASP A 19 -14.84 5.03 20.28
C ASP A 19 -13.78 5.65 19.35
N ASN A 20 -13.49 6.93 19.59
CA ASN A 20 -12.39 7.68 18.96
C ASN A 20 -12.41 7.69 17.43
N LEU A 21 -13.59 7.63 16.82
CA LEU A 21 -13.75 7.73 15.38
C LEU A 21 -13.21 9.09 14.90
N PRO A 22 -12.28 9.11 13.93
CA PRO A 22 -11.78 10.36 13.40
C PRO A 22 -12.87 11.05 12.59
N PRO A 23 -12.77 12.39 12.40
CA PRO A 23 -13.74 13.13 11.59
C PRO A 23 -13.95 12.46 10.23
N GLY A 24 -15.22 12.33 9.84
CA GLY A 24 -15.61 11.69 8.58
C GLY A 24 -15.73 10.17 8.61
N THR A 25 -15.40 9.50 9.71
CA THR A 25 -15.63 8.05 9.89
C THR A 25 -16.87 7.82 10.76
N ASP A 26 -17.85 7.09 10.22
CA ASP A 26 -19.09 6.77 10.93
C ASP A 26 -18.94 5.52 11.80
N SER A 27 -19.64 5.50 12.94
CA SER A 27 -19.95 4.26 13.65
C SER A 27 -20.82 3.36 12.79
N ILE A 28 -20.95 2.08 13.15
CA ILE A 28 -21.86 1.19 12.42
C ILE A 28 -23.30 1.72 12.45
N LEU A 29 -23.77 2.22 13.58
CA LEU A 29 -25.13 2.76 13.69
C LEU A 29 -25.34 3.94 12.73
N GLN A 30 -24.39 4.88 12.67
CA GLN A 30 -24.44 6.00 11.73
C GLN A 30 -24.40 5.53 10.27
N PHE A 31 -23.53 4.56 9.97
CA PHE A 31 -23.44 3.95 8.64
C PHE A 31 -24.74 3.24 8.22
N GLU A 32 -25.45 2.60 9.15
CA GLU A 32 -26.70 1.89 8.86
C GLU A 32 -27.91 2.82 8.72
N LEU A 33 -27.92 3.96 9.41
CA LEU A 33 -29.05 4.90 9.42
C LEU A 33 -28.93 6.00 8.36
N GLU A 34 -27.80 6.72 8.33
CA GLU A 34 -27.62 7.92 7.51
C GLU A 34 -26.17 8.06 6.98
N PRO A 35 -25.70 7.11 6.15
CA PRO A 35 -24.31 7.13 5.67
C PRO A 35 -24.01 8.31 4.74
N ARG A 36 -22.84 8.95 4.92
CA ARG A 36 -22.32 10.00 4.03
C ARG A 36 -21.95 9.40 2.66
N GLN A 37 -22.80 9.62 1.68
CA GLN A 37 -22.61 9.10 0.32
C GLN A 37 -21.38 9.70 -0.39
N PRO A 38 -20.72 8.95 -1.29
CA PRO A 38 -19.65 9.47 -2.12
C PRO A 38 -20.16 10.63 -2.99
N ARG A 39 -19.35 11.69 -3.11
CA ARG A 39 -19.68 12.82 -3.99
C ARG A 39 -19.57 12.43 -5.47
N PRO A 40 -20.47 12.93 -6.35
CA PRO A 40 -20.26 12.78 -7.79
C PRO A 40 -18.96 13.50 -8.22
N PRO A 41 -18.32 13.06 -9.32
CA PRO A 41 -17.18 13.78 -9.86
C PRO A 41 -17.62 15.19 -10.30
N PRO A 42 -16.86 16.24 -9.95
CA PRO A 42 -17.20 17.59 -10.38
C PRO A 42 -17.04 17.74 -11.89
N PRO A 43 -17.82 18.62 -12.54
CA PRO A 43 -17.67 18.88 -13.96
C PRO A 43 -16.29 19.48 -14.26
N PRO A 44 -15.61 19.07 -15.36
CA PRO A 44 -14.35 19.68 -15.76
C PRO A 44 -14.50 21.18 -15.99
N LYS A 45 -13.61 21.99 -15.39
CA LYS A 45 -13.59 23.45 -15.59
C LYS A 45 -12.89 23.85 -16.90
N ARG A 46 -11.97 23.00 -17.38
CA ARG A 46 -11.15 23.21 -18.60
C ARG A 46 -10.52 21.89 -19.05
N PRO A 47 -9.87 21.83 -20.23
CA PRO A 47 -9.00 20.72 -20.58
C PRO A 47 -7.83 20.57 -19.60
N VAL A 48 -7.56 19.34 -19.19
CA VAL A 48 -6.49 19.02 -18.23
C VAL A 48 -5.13 19.35 -18.84
N PRO A 49 -4.30 20.18 -18.19
CA PRO A 49 -2.96 20.48 -18.69
C PRO A 49 -2.08 19.22 -18.73
N GLU A 50 -1.48 18.94 -19.87
CA GLU A 50 -0.47 17.88 -20.02
C GLU A 50 0.84 18.21 -19.28
N TRP A 51 1.67 17.20 -19.05
CA TRP A 51 3.03 17.45 -18.56
C TRP A 51 3.81 18.34 -19.55
N PRO A 52 4.62 19.31 -19.08
CA PRO A 52 5.49 20.08 -19.96
C PRO A 52 6.39 19.16 -20.80
N PRO A 53 6.84 19.57 -22.00
CA PRO A 53 7.82 18.80 -22.77
C PRO A 53 9.09 18.49 -21.96
N GLU A 54 9.75 17.36 -22.22
CA GLU A 54 10.97 16.95 -21.46
C GLU A 54 12.05 18.05 -21.44
N ALA A 55 12.22 18.78 -22.54
CA ALA A 55 13.20 19.87 -22.67
C ALA A 55 12.93 21.05 -21.70
N GLU A 56 11.71 21.21 -21.21
CA GLU A 56 11.29 22.29 -20.31
C GLU A 56 11.30 21.87 -18.82
N ARG A 57 11.41 20.57 -18.54
CA ARG A 57 11.41 20.01 -17.18
C ARG A 57 12.76 20.21 -16.50
N LYS A 58 12.97 21.37 -15.86
CA LYS A 58 14.24 21.73 -15.19
C LYS A 58 14.04 22.13 -13.73
N GLY A 59 14.99 21.75 -12.88
CA GLY A 59 14.97 22.11 -11.45
C GLY A 59 13.75 21.52 -10.74
N LYS A 60 13.04 22.33 -9.96
CA LYS A 60 11.81 21.94 -9.24
C LYS A 60 10.55 22.17 -10.07
N TRP A 61 10.47 21.52 -11.22
CA TRP A 61 9.40 21.74 -12.19
C TRP A 61 8.06 21.10 -11.78
N ILE A 62 8.08 20.00 -11.01
CA ILE A 62 6.85 19.28 -10.62
C ILE A 62 5.99 20.18 -9.74
N SER A 63 6.57 20.84 -8.73
CA SER A 63 5.83 21.77 -7.87
C SER A 63 5.16 22.88 -8.70
N LYS A 64 5.91 23.50 -9.61
CA LYS A 64 5.40 24.56 -10.50
C LYS A 64 4.28 24.08 -11.43
N TYR A 65 4.33 22.81 -11.83
CA TYR A 65 3.29 22.19 -12.64
C TYR A 65 2.05 21.89 -11.79
N LEU A 66 2.23 21.32 -10.60
CA LEU A 66 1.15 21.06 -9.66
C LEU A 66 0.41 22.35 -9.27
N ASP A 67 1.11 23.47 -9.06
CA ASP A 67 0.52 24.78 -8.77
C ASP A 67 -0.45 25.28 -9.85
N LYS A 68 -0.32 24.80 -11.09
CA LYS A 68 -1.22 25.16 -12.19
C LYS A 68 -2.51 24.35 -12.18
N LEU A 69 -2.54 23.21 -11.49
CA LEU A 69 -3.65 22.26 -11.53
C LEU A 69 -4.70 22.60 -10.49
N ASP A 70 -5.98 22.37 -10.83
CA ASP A 70 -7.09 22.45 -9.90
C ASP A 70 -7.31 21.09 -9.21
N PRO A 71 -7.04 20.96 -7.91
CA PRO A 71 -7.19 19.68 -7.21
C PRO A 71 -8.63 19.17 -7.12
N GLU A 72 -9.65 19.98 -7.37
CA GLU A 72 -11.04 19.52 -7.36
C GLU A 72 -11.41 18.79 -8.66
N THR A 73 -10.93 19.27 -9.81
CA THR A 73 -11.34 18.73 -11.13
C THR A 73 -10.23 18.02 -11.88
N GLU A 74 -8.98 18.23 -11.48
CA GLU A 74 -7.77 17.70 -12.15
C GLU A 74 -6.97 16.77 -11.21
N TYR A 75 -7.63 16.22 -10.18
CA TYR A 75 -7.04 15.32 -9.17
C TYR A 75 -6.37 14.09 -9.80
N ASP A 76 -6.93 13.53 -10.88
CA ASP A 76 -6.36 12.38 -11.60
C ASP A 76 -4.94 12.70 -12.10
N GLN A 77 -4.76 13.88 -12.68
CA GLN A 77 -3.47 14.32 -13.20
C GLN A 77 -2.47 14.63 -12.09
N ILE A 78 -2.94 15.18 -10.96
CA ILE A 78 -2.12 15.42 -9.78
C ILE A 78 -1.61 14.09 -9.20
N VAL A 79 -2.51 13.12 -8.97
CA VAL A 79 -2.15 11.79 -8.44
C VAL A 79 -1.23 11.04 -9.39
N LYS A 80 -1.55 11.06 -10.69
CA LYS A 80 -0.67 10.49 -11.73
C LYS A 80 0.74 11.10 -11.66
N THR A 81 0.84 12.42 -11.59
CA THR A 81 2.14 13.10 -11.51
C THR A 81 2.90 12.72 -10.24
N ALA A 82 2.23 12.75 -9.09
CA ALA A 82 2.83 12.39 -7.81
C ALA A 82 3.37 10.95 -7.83
N ILE A 83 2.59 9.99 -8.29
CA ILE A 83 2.99 8.58 -8.28
C ILE A 83 4.09 8.31 -9.32
N PHE A 84 3.92 8.75 -10.56
CA PHE A 84 4.81 8.34 -11.64
C PHE A 84 6.16 9.05 -11.66
N PHE A 85 6.29 10.21 -11.00
CA PHE A 85 7.57 10.91 -10.84
C PHE A 85 8.19 10.79 -9.46
N MET A 86 7.41 10.53 -8.40
CA MET A 86 7.95 10.54 -7.03
C MET A 86 8.11 9.13 -6.43
N ALA A 87 7.43 8.10 -6.96
CA ALA A 87 7.56 6.73 -6.46
C ALA A 87 8.60 5.90 -7.25
N ASN A 88 8.95 4.74 -6.70
CA ASN A 88 9.70 3.68 -7.37
C ASN A 88 9.20 2.31 -6.88
N SER A 89 9.53 1.23 -7.59
CA SER A 89 9.07 -0.12 -7.23
C SER A 89 9.47 -0.57 -5.82
N PHE A 90 10.65 -0.18 -5.32
CA PHE A 90 11.08 -0.52 -3.96
C PHE A 90 10.16 0.12 -2.92
N ALA A 91 9.97 1.44 -2.99
CA ALA A 91 9.09 2.18 -2.10
C ALA A 91 7.62 1.72 -2.22
N PHE A 92 7.16 1.46 -3.44
CA PHE A 92 5.81 0.94 -3.69
C PHE A 92 5.60 -0.42 -3.03
N SER A 93 6.59 -1.33 -3.13
CA SER A 93 6.50 -2.65 -2.50
C SER A 93 6.55 -2.61 -0.96
N ALA A 94 7.31 -1.68 -0.38
CA ALA A 94 7.32 -1.44 1.06
C ALA A 94 5.96 -0.90 1.53
N GLY A 95 5.39 0.04 0.77
CA GLY A 95 4.04 0.56 1.01
C GLY A 95 2.97 -0.52 0.88
N TYR A 96 3.05 -1.35 -0.15
CA TYR A 96 2.17 -2.52 -0.32
C TYR A 96 2.25 -3.47 0.87
N ALA A 97 3.46 -3.86 1.30
CA ALA A 97 3.63 -4.76 2.43
C ALA A 97 3.07 -4.14 3.72
N SER A 98 3.38 -2.86 3.97
CA SER A 98 2.86 -2.12 5.13
C SER A 98 1.33 -2.06 5.11
N THR A 99 0.72 -1.59 4.02
CA THR A 99 -0.74 -1.46 3.89
C THR A 99 -1.45 -2.80 4.05
N PHE A 100 -0.95 -3.88 3.44
CA PHE A 100 -1.57 -5.19 3.63
C PHE A 100 -1.42 -5.74 5.05
N ILE A 101 -0.31 -5.44 5.74
CA ILE A 101 -0.15 -5.79 7.16
C ILE A 101 -1.15 -5.02 8.04
N HIS A 102 -1.46 -3.76 7.72
CA HIS A 102 -2.57 -3.06 8.36
C HIS A 102 -3.90 -3.71 8.04
N LEU A 103 -4.19 -4.07 6.79
CA LEU A 103 -5.47 -4.65 6.40
C LEU A 103 -5.75 -5.99 7.09
N VAL A 104 -4.73 -6.85 7.24
CA VAL A 104 -4.90 -8.16 7.88
C VAL A 104 -4.93 -8.09 9.41
N GLN A 105 -4.77 -6.91 10.01
CA GLN A 105 -4.97 -6.74 11.45
C GLN A 105 -6.44 -6.95 11.85
N THR A 106 -7.37 -6.73 10.92
CA THR A 106 -8.80 -6.94 11.15
C THR A 106 -9.13 -8.43 10.96
N PRO A 107 -10.07 -9.00 11.74
CA PRO A 107 -10.50 -10.39 11.55
C PRO A 107 -11.02 -10.66 10.13
N ALA A 108 -11.82 -9.75 9.57
CA ALA A 108 -12.32 -9.83 8.19
C ALA A 108 -11.19 -9.85 7.16
N GLY A 109 -10.23 -8.92 7.27
CA GLY A 109 -9.10 -8.80 6.36
C GLY A 109 -8.17 -10.00 6.43
N ALA A 110 -7.88 -10.48 7.65
CA ALA A 110 -7.10 -11.71 7.88
C ALA A 110 -7.76 -12.91 7.20
N ALA A 111 -9.07 -13.11 7.42
CA ALA A 111 -9.82 -14.21 6.83
C ALA A 111 -9.89 -14.12 5.30
N ALA A 112 -10.12 -12.92 4.75
CA ALA A 112 -10.18 -12.69 3.31
C ALA A 112 -8.85 -13.00 2.61
N VAL A 113 -7.73 -12.49 3.15
CA VAL A 113 -6.40 -12.77 2.59
C VAL A 113 -6.05 -14.25 2.72
N HIS A 114 -6.33 -14.85 3.89
CA HIS A 114 -6.04 -16.25 4.14
C HIS A 114 -6.82 -17.19 3.21
N GLN A 115 -8.11 -16.90 2.93
CA GLN A 115 -8.96 -17.72 2.08
C GLN A 115 -8.39 -17.91 0.66
N THR A 116 -7.82 -16.86 0.07
CA THR A 116 -7.29 -16.96 -1.31
C THR A 116 -5.98 -17.75 -1.37
N ALA A 117 -5.27 -17.87 -0.25
CA ALA A 117 -3.92 -18.38 -0.11
C ALA A 117 -2.85 -17.77 -1.05
N LYS A 118 -3.18 -16.73 -1.83
CA LYS A 118 -2.28 -16.14 -2.83
C LYS A 118 -1.05 -15.52 -2.19
N ALA A 119 -1.19 -14.89 -1.02
CA ALA A 119 -0.05 -14.28 -0.31
C ALA A 119 1.05 -15.30 0.03
N TYR A 120 0.67 -16.55 0.36
CA TYR A 120 1.60 -17.61 0.75
C TYR A 120 2.20 -18.35 -0.45
N ARG A 121 1.37 -18.65 -1.45
CA ARG A 121 1.74 -19.54 -2.56
C ARG A 121 2.28 -18.80 -3.77
N ARG A 122 1.86 -17.55 -3.96
CA ARG A 122 2.06 -16.75 -5.18
C ARG A 122 2.22 -15.27 -4.84
N GLY A 123 3.04 -14.98 -3.83
CA GLY A 123 3.17 -13.65 -3.24
C GLY A 123 3.64 -12.61 -4.26
N HIS A 124 4.62 -12.94 -5.11
CA HIS A 124 5.12 -12.03 -6.13
C HIS A 124 4.08 -11.80 -7.23
N GLN A 125 3.42 -12.86 -7.72
CA GLN A 125 2.29 -12.71 -8.65
C GLN A 125 1.22 -11.78 -8.06
N ARG A 126 0.80 -12.00 -6.80
CA ARG A 126 -0.22 -11.18 -6.14
C ARG A 126 0.19 -9.71 -6.08
N PHE A 127 1.45 -9.44 -5.77
CA PHE A 127 1.98 -8.07 -5.72
C PHE A 127 1.92 -7.38 -7.07
N PHE A 128 2.48 -7.98 -8.12
CA PHE A 128 2.51 -7.37 -9.44
C PHE A 128 1.11 -7.26 -10.05
N GLU A 129 0.20 -8.22 -9.82
CA GLU A 129 -1.21 -8.09 -10.21
C GLU A 129 -1.86 -6.89 -9.52
N THR A 130 -1.68 -6.76 -8.19
CA THR A 130 -2.25 -5.64 -7.43
C THR A 130 -1.68 -4.31 -7.90
N GLN A 131 -0.37 -4.24 -8.11
CA GLN A 131 0.31 -3.06 -8.64
C GLN A 131 -0.22 -2.69 -10.04
N ASP A 132 -0.39 -3.66 -10.94
CA ASP A 132 -0.93 -3.42 -12.29
C ASP A 132 -2.31 -2.77 -12.25
N TYR A 133 -3.22 -3.29 -11.41
CA TYR A 133 -4.54 -2.71 -11.21
C TYR A 133 -4.45 -1.28 -10.68
N PHE A 134 -3.68 -1.06 -9.61
CA PHE A 134 -3.57 0.23 -8.95
C PHE A 134 -2.99 1.31 -9.87
N LEU A 135 -1.96 0.95 -10.63
CA LEU A 135 -1.29 1.86 -11.56
C LEU A 135 -2.14 2.14 -12.80
N ASP A 136 -2.99 1.20 -13.25
CA ASP A 136 -3.99 1.51 -14.28
C ASP A 136 -4.91 2.64 -13.82
N TRP A 137 -5.42 2.58 -12.58
CA TRP A 137 -6.33 3.59 -12.05
C TRP A 137 -5.70 4.97 -11.96
N MET A 138 -4.42 5.02 -11.60
CA MET A 138 -3.64 6.26 -11.50
C MET A 138 -3.21 6.78 -12.87
N TRP A 139 -2.90 5.90 -13.82
CA TRP A 139 -2.39 6.29 -15.13
C TRP A 139 -3.50 6.84 -16.04
N TYR A 140 -4.64 6.16 -16.05
CA TYR A 140 -5.78 6.52 -16.91
C TYR A 140 -6.78 7.45 -16.20
N GLY A 141 -6.70 7.57 -14.87
CA GLY A 141 -7.63 8.35 -14.05
C GLY A 141 -8.82 7.54 -13.56
N SER A 142 -9.40 7.95 -12.44
CA SER A 142 -10.42 7.20 -11.68
C SER A 142 -11.72 7.00 -12.47
N GLY A 143 -12.04 7.92 -13.38
CA GLY A 143 -13.27 7.90 -14.20
C GLY A 143 -13.13 7.27 -15.58
N SER A 144 -11.94 6.81 -15.98
CA SER A 144 -11.74 6.27 -17.34
C SER A 144 -12.40 4.91 -17.53
N GLU A 145 -12.81 4.58 -18.77
CA GLU A 145 -13.37 3.26 -19.11
C GLU A 145 -12.42 2.11 -18.74
N ILE A 146 -11.11 2.32 -18.89
CA ILE A 146 -10.09 1.33 -18.55
C ILE A 146 -10.09 1.10 -17.04
N SER A 147 -10.04 2.16 -16.24
CA SER A 147 -10.07 2.08 -14.78
C SER A 147 -11.35 1.42 -14.28
N ILE A 148 -12.51 1.80 -14.82
CA ILE A 148 -13.81 1.21 -14.47
C ILE A 148 -13.81 -0.31 -14.74
N LYS A 149 -13.37 -0.75 -15.92
CA LYS A 149 -13.28 -2.18 -16.27
C LYS A 149 -12.32 -2.94 -15.35
N ARG A 150 -11.21 -2.31 -14.96
CA ARG A 150 -10.24 -2.88 -14.01
C ARG A 150 -10.82 -2.99 -12.59
N LEU A 151 -11.54 -1.96 -12.13
CA LEU A 151 -12.25 -1.96 -10.85
C LEU A 151 -13.35 -3.02 -10.80
N GLU A 152 -14.09 -3.22 -11.90
CA GLU A 152 -15.05 -4.33 -11.99
C GLU A 152 -14.39 -5.71 -11.85
N SER A 153 -13.16 -5.86 -12.34
CA SER A 153 -12.41 -7.11 -12.17
C SER A 153 -12.06 -7.34 -10.70
N VAL A 154 -11.69 -6.28 -9.97
CA VAL A 154 -11.47 -6.33 -8.51
C VAL A 154 -12.77 -6.64 -7.77
N ASN A 155 -13.89 -6.01 -8.15
CA ASN A 155 -15.20 -6.31 -7.56
C ASN A 155 -15.60 -7.79 -7.71
N LYS A 156 -15.29 -8.42 -8.86
CA LYS A 156 -15.50 -9.86 -9.06
C LYS A 156 -14.61 -10.70 -8.14
N ILE A 157 -13.36 -10.28 -7.91
CA ILE A 157 -12.45 -10.94 -6.97
C ILE A 157 -13.00 -10.82 -5.55
N HIS A 158 -13.32 -9.62 -5.06
CA HIS A 158 -13.89 -9.43 -3.73
C HIS A 158 -15.19 -10.22 -3.55
N ALA A 159 -16.04 -10.25 -4.58
CA ALA A 159 -17.25 -11.04 -4.57
C ALA A 159 -17.04 -12.55 -4.51
N SER A 160 -15.93 -13.05 -5.06
CA SER A 160 -15.57 -14.46 -4.91
C SER A 160 -15.10 -14.78 -3.48
N VAL A 161 -14.51 -13.82 -2.78
CA VAL A 161 -13.99 -13.97 -1.42
C VAL A 161 -15.12 -13.94 -0.40
N TRP A 162 -16.00 -12.93 -0.40
CA TRP A 162 -17.07 -12.85 0.61
C TRP A 162 -18.11 -13.97 0.48
N LYS A 163 -18.23 -14.63 -0.67
CA LYS A 163 -19.02 -15.88 -0.81
C LYS A 163 -18.48 -17.03 0.04
N GLN A 164 -17.19 -17.03 0.33
CA GLN A 164 -16.50 -18.06 1.13
C GLN A 164 -16.13 -17.55 2.53
N VAL A 165 -16.13 -16.23 2.72
CA VAL A 165 -15.89 -15.54 3.98
C VAL A 165 -17.03 -14.51 4.19
N PRO A 166 -18.27 -14.96 4.49
CA PRO A 166 -19.37 -14.03 4.69
C PRO A 166 -19.05 -13.02 5.81
N GLY A 167 -19.40 -11.76 5.58
CA GLY A 167 -19.08 -10.63 6.45
C GLY A 167 -17.80 -9.89 6.06
N ALA A 168 -16.89 -10.50 5.30
CA ALA A 168 -15.70 -9.78 4.82
C ALA A 168 -16.07 -8.72 3.78
N TYR A 169 -15.42 -7.55 3.84
CA TYR A 169 -15.70 -6.39 2.99
C TYR A 169 -17.14 -5.85 3.15
N SER A 170 -17.77 -6.07 4.30
CA SER A 170 -19.13 -5.55 4.57
C SER A 170 -19.11 -4.09 4.99
N HIS A 171 -18.02 -3.63 5.60
CA HIS A 171 -17.85 -2.23 6.01
C HIS A 171 -16.94 -1.45 5.06
N PRO A 172 -17.28 -0.18 4.73
CA PRO A 172 -16.47 0.66 3.85
C PRO A 172 -15.00 0.74 4.26
N TRP A 173 -14.74 1.02 5.54
CA TRP A 173 -13.42 1.23 6.10
C TRP A 173 -12.44 0.06 5.87
N GLU A 174 -12.95 -1.18 5.67
CA GLU A 174 -12.13 -2.35 5.36
C GLU A 174 -11.42 -2.24 4.00
N GLY A 175 -12.06 -1.58 3.03
CA GLY A 175 -11.51 -1.31 1.71
C GLY A 175 -10.79 0.04 1.63
N GLU A 176 -11.26 1.05 2.35
CA GLU A 176 -10.71 2.41 2.32
C GLU A 176 -9.24 2.45 2.73
N MET A 177 -8.85 1.68 3.75
CA MET A 177 -7.46 1.64 4.23
C MET A 177 -6.47 1.26 3.11
N ALA A 178 -6.87 0.47 2.11
CA ALA A 178 -6.01 0.16 0.98
C ALA A 178 -5.65 1.41 0.14
N ILE A 179 -6.62 2.30 -0.07
CA ILE A 179 -6.46 3.55 -0.82
C ILE A 179 -5.78 4.61 0.04
N ILE A 180 -6.21 4.75 1.29
CA ILE A 180 -5.65 5.71 2.25
C ILE A 180 -4.19 5.39 2.56
N GLY A 181 -3.84 4.11 2.70
CA GLY A 181 -2.46 3.66 2.86
C GLY A 181 -1.59 4.06 1.69
N ALA A 182 -2.07 3.93 0.45
CA ALA A 182 -1.32 4.38 -0.73
C ALA A 182 -1.14 5.91 -0.76
N ALA A 183 -2.14 6.68 -0.33
CA ALA A 183 -2.09 8.13 -0.27
C ALA A 183 -1.11 8.65 0.80
N TYR A 184 -1.12 8.03 1.98
CA TYR A 184 -0.49 8.58 3.18
C TYR A 184 0.87 7.96 3.52
N PHE A 185 1.22 6.80 2.96
CA PHE A 185 2.43 6.06 3.36
C PHE A 185 3.73 6.87 3.26
N GLU A 186 3.98 7.63 2.17
CA GLU A 186 5.19 8.47 2.08
C GLU A 186 5.21 9.54 3.19
N THR A 187 4.08 10.19 3.45
CA THR A 187 3.94 11.18 4.53
C THR A 187 4.22 10.56 5.90
N TYR A 188 3.69 9.36 6.15
CA TYR A 188 3.99 8.60 7.35
C TYR A 188 5.50 8.32 7.48
N LEU A 189 6.19 7.88 6.42
CA LEU A 189 7.65 7.68 6.45
C LEU A 189 8.41 8.98 6.74
N ARG A 190 7.99 10.10 6.15
CA ARG A 190 8.58 11.42 6.39
C ARG A 190 8.45 11.83 7.86
N LYS A 191 7.27 11.62 8.46
CA LYS A 191 7.02 11.89 9.88
C LYS A 191 7.80 10.93 10.79
N LEU A 192 7.79 9.63 10.50
CA LEU A 192 8.50 8.58 11.23
C LEU A 192 10.02 8.85 11.34
N THR A 193 10.60 9.41 10.27
CA THR A 193 12.05 9.62 10.18
C THR A 193 12.49 11.05 10.48
N GLY A 194 11.55 11.98 10.65
CA GLY A 194 11.87 13.41 10.80
C GLY A 194 12.53 13.99 9.54
N ALA A 195 12.05 13.60 8.35
CA ALA A 195 12.48 14.22 7.08
C ALA A 195 12.24 15.74 7.09
N ARG A 196 13.06 16.50 6.35
CA ARG A 196 13.01 17.98 6.31
C ARG A 196 11.65 18.48 5.84
N ARG A 197 11.11 17.87 4.78
CA ARG A 197 9.72 18.10 4.34
C ARG A 197 8.87 16.92 4.82
N LYS A 198 7.90 17.23 5.67
CA LYS A 198 6.99 16.24 6.26
C LYS A 198 5.72 16.06 5.43
N GLU A 199 5.16 17.17 4.97
CA GLU A 199 3.91 17.18 4.21
C GLU A 199 4.17 17.16 2.69
N PRO A 200 3.28 16.55 1.90
CA PRO A 200 3.33 16.62 0.46
C PRO A 200 2.86 17.99 -0.05
N HIS A 201 2.97 18.22 -1.36
CA HIS A 201 2.48 19.44 -2.00
C HIS A 201 0.99 19.70 -1.68
N PRO A 202 0.55 20.96 -1.43
CA PRO A 202 -0.86 21.25 -1.10
C PRO A 202 -1.88 20.71 -2.10
N ASN A 203 -1.60 20.82 -3.40
CA ASN A 203 -2.50 20.24 -4.41
C ASN A 203 -2.52 18.69 -4.39
N VAL A 204 -1.45 18.03 -3.95
CA VAL A 204 -1.45 16.57 -3.73
C VAL A 204 -2.29 16.21 -2.51
N GLN A 205 -2.17 16.99 -1.41
CA GLN A 205 -3.00 16.82 -0.22
C GLN A 205 -4.50 16.93 -0.54
N ARG A 206 -4.88 17.90 -1.39
CA ARG A 206 -6.27 18.11 -1.81
C ARG A 206 -6.76 17.10 -2.86
N ALA A 207 -5.89 16.62 -3.75
CA ALA A 207 -6.26 15.68 -4.80
C ALA A 207 -6.49 14.26 -4.30
N TRP A 208 -5.76 13.81 -3.27
CA TRP A 208 -5.89 12.44 -2.75
C TRP A 208 -7.29 12.09 -2.22
N PRO A 209 -7.95 12.93 -1.40
CA PRO A 209 -9.34 12.71 -0.99
C PRO A 209 -10.30 12.62 -2.19
N GLU A 210 -10.17 13.53 -3.16
CA GLU A 210 -11.02 13.57 -4.35
C GLU A 210 -10.86 12.29 -5.19
N TRP A 211 -9.61 11.91 -5.49
CA TRP A 211 -9.27 10.71 -6.25
C TRP A 211 -9.69 9.43 -5.52
N GLY A 212 -9.37 9.35 -4.23
CA GLY A 212 -9.63 8.17 -3.41
C GLY A 212 -11.13 7.89 -3.26
N GLU A 213 -11.94 8.91 -3.00
CA GLU A 213 -13.40 8.78 -2.92
C GLU A 213 -13.98 8.26 -4.25
N ARG A 214 -13.40 8.63 -5.41
CA ARG A 214 -13.91 8.24 -6.74
C ARG A 214 -13.58 6.80 -7.07
N VAL A 215 -12.36 6.37 -6.72
CA VAL A 215 -11.95 4.96 -6.84
C VAL A 215 -12.78 4.09 -5.90
N CYS A 216 -12.89 4.49 -4.62
CA CYS A 216 -13.66 3.76 -3.62
C CYS A 216 -15.15 3.71 -3.93
N ALA A 217 -15.74 4.75 -4.52
CA ALA A 217 -17.15 4.74 -4.94
C ALA A 217 -17.47 3.66 -5.98
N LEU A 218 -16.48 3.23 -6.77
CA LEU A 218 -16.61 2.17 -7.77
C LEU A 218 -16.31 0.77 -7.21
N LEU A 219 -15.71 0.67 -6.02
CA LEU A 219 -15.46 -0.59 -5.32
C LEU A 219 -16.67 -0.97 -4.46
N ARG A 220 -17.16 -2.20 -4.61
CA ARG A 220 -18.40 -2.66 -3.96
C ARG A 220 -18.12 -3.37 -2.63
N THR A 221 -18.98 -3.15 -1.64
CA THR A 221 -19.00 -3.94 -0.38
C THR A 221 -19.88 -5.18 -0.52
N GLU A 222 -19.88 -6.05 0.48
CA GLU A 222 -20.93 -7.06 0.65
C GLU A 222 -22.24 -6.39 1.15
N PRO A 223 -23.44 -6.76 0.64
CA PRO A 223 -23.69 -7.66 -0.49
C PRO A 223 -23.39 -7.04 -1.86
N ALA A 224 -23.10 -7.92 -2.83
CA ALA A 224 -22.77 -7.56 -4.22
C ALA A 224 -23.95 -6.99 -5.05
N ASP A 225 -24.99 -6.47 -4.42
CA ASP A 225 -26.19 -5.98 -5.10
C ASP A 225 -26.02 -4.56 -5.66
N GLY A 226 -24.87 -3.95 -5.44
CA GLY A 226 -24.55 -2.59 -5.91
C GLY A 226 -25.17 -1.49 -5.06
N SER A 227 -25.82 -1.83 -3.95
CA SER A 227 -26.43 -0.86 -3.03
C SER A 227 -25.42 -0.06 -2.21
N ARG A 228 -24.15 -0.53 -2.14
CA ARG A 228 -23.10 0.01 -1.28
C ARG A 228 -21.72 -0.04 -1.94
N SER A 229 -20.86 0.89 -1.54
CA SER A 229 -19.48 0.99 -2.00
C SER A 229 -18.52 1.32 -0.86
N PHE A 230 -17.23 1.13 -1.08
CA PHE A 230 -16.18 1.59 -0.17
C PHE A 230 -16.02 3.13 -0.18
N GLY A 231 -16.74 3.85 -1.05
CA GLY A 231 -16.69 5.32 -1.10
C GLY A 231 -17.61 5.98 -0.08
N VAL A 232 -18.49 5.22 0.56
CA VAL A 232 -19.34 5.69 1.64
C VAL A 232 -18.45 6.06 2.82
N ASN A 233 -18.59 7.29 3.30
CA ASN A 233 -17.81 7.87 4.40
C ASN A 233 -16.33 8.13 4.08
N PHE A 234 -15.89 7.95 2.85
CA PHE A 234 -14.48 8.17 2.48
C PHE A 234 -14.00 9.57 2.91
N PRO A 235 -12.80 9.69 3.51
CA PRO A 235 -12.24 10.97 3.92
C PRO A 235 -12.22 12.05 2.83
N ARG A 236 -12.70 13.25 3.14
CA ARG A 236 -12.85 14.37 2.18
C ARG A 236 -11.76 15.43 2.27
N THR A 237 -10.94 15.39 3.31
CA THR A 237 -9.77 16.27 3.45
C THR A 237 -8.52 15.46 3.77
N TRP A 238 -7.35 16.10 3.65
CA TRP A 238 -6.08 15.49 4.02
C TRP A 238 -6.02 15.15 5.51
N GLU A 239 -6.62 15.99 6.35
CA GLU A 239 -6.72 15.79 7.80
C GLU A 239 -7.64 14.61 8.13
N GLU A 240 -8.77 14.44 7.41
CA GLU A 240 -9.62 13.25 7.56
C GLU A 240 -8.85 11.97 7.14
N LEU A 241 -8.07 12.02 6.05
CA LEU A 241 -7.23 10.90 5.60
C LEU A 241 -6.17 10.50 6.63
N GLU A 242 -5.44 11.49 7.16
CA GLU A 242 -4.47 11.29 8.24
C GLU A 242 -5.14 10.74 9.50
N GLY A 243 -6.27 11.34 9.89
CA GLY A 243 -7.06 10.92 11.04
C GLY A 243 -7.46 9.45 10.93
N PHE A 244 -7.99 9.04 9.78
CA PHE A 244 -8.31 7.65 9.49
C PHE A 244 -7.07 6.75 9.57
N TYR A 245 -5.97 7.10 8.89
CA TYR A 245 -4.77 6.27 8.84
C TYR A 245 -4.20 6.02 10.24
N LEU A 246 -4.18 7.04 11.11
CA LEU A 246 -3.70 6.94 12.49
C LEU A 246 -4.69 6.25 13.43
N TRP A 247 -6.00 6.47 13.25
CA TRP A 247 -7.03 5.75 13.99
C TRP A 247 -6.98 4.25 13.71
N PHE A 248 -6.88 3.87 12.43
CA PHE A 248 -6.90 2.47 12.01
C PHE A 248 -5.76 1.64 12.62
N GLN A 249 -4.62 2.27 12.94
CA GLN A 249 -3.48 1.65 13.61
C GLN A 249 -3.69 1.41 15.11
N ARG A 250 -4.64 2.14 15.71
CA ARG A 250 -4.87 2.21 17.16
C ARG A 250 -6.11 1.46 17.60
N ILE A 251 -6.85 0.85 16.66
CA ILE A 251 -7.99 0.01 17.00
C ILE A 251 -7.48 -1.12 17.91
N PRO A 252 -8.10 -1.35 19.09
CA PRO A 252 -7.70 -2.39 20.02
C PRO A 252 -8.18 -3.75 19.52
N MET A 253 -7.54 -4.24 18.46
CA MET A 253 -7.96 -5.44 17.72
C MET A 253 -7.94 -6.71 18.58
N GLU A 254 -7.20 -6.74 19.68
CA GLU A 254 -7.25 -7.78 20.69
C GLU A 254 -8.65 -7.99 21.29
N THR A 255 -9.49 -6.94 21.29
CA THR A 255 -10.89 -6.99 21.75
C THR A 255 -11.79 -7.70 20.74
N TYR A 256 -11.45 -7.61 19.44
CA TYR A 256 -12.29 -8.01 18.33
C TYR A 256 -11.81 -9.30 17.63
N THR A 257 -10.61 -9.78 17.97
CA THR A 257 -9.95 -10.86 17.24
C THR A 257 -9.84 -12.10 18.11
N ASN A 258 -10.40 -13.22 17.62
CA ASN A 258 -10.20 -14.52 18.25
C ASN A 258 -8.84 -15.13 17.83
N GLU A 259 -8.43 -16.20 18.51
CA GLU A 259 -7.13 -16.84 18.28
C GLU A 259 -6.97 -17.43 16.86
N GLU A 260 -8.06 -17.86 16.20
CA GLU A 260 -7.98 -18.34 14.81
C GLU A 260 -7.64 -17.21 13.85
N ASP A 261 -8.36 -16.09 13.94
CA ASP A 261 -8.16 -14.95 13.06
C ASP A 261 -6.84 -14.21 13.38
N SER A 262 -6.40 -14.24 14.65
CA SER A 262 -5.06 -13.75 15.04
C SER A 262 -3.94 -14.56 14.38
N ARG A 263 -4.05 -15.89 14.29
CA ARG A 263 -3.09 -16.71 13.54
C ARG A 263 -3.09 -16.39 12.05
N LYS A 264 -4.27 -16.18 11.45
CA LYS A 264 -4.35 -15.78 10.03
C LYS A 264 -3.68 -14.42 9.78
N ALA A 265 -3.87 -13.46 10.69
CA ALA A 265 -3.22 -12.15 10.62
C ALA A 265 -1.70 -12.28 10.70
N HIS A 266 -1.20 -13.11 11.63
CA HIS A 266 0.22 -13.43 11.76
C HIS A 266 0.80 -14.05 10.48
N ASP A 267 0.19 -15.15 10.01
CA ASP A 267 0.66 -15.88 8.84
C ASP A 267 0.69 -14.96 7.60
N ALA A 268 -0.39 -14.19 7.38
CA ALA A 268 -0.47 -13.27 6.26
C ALA A 268 0.62 -12.19 6.34
N SER A 269 0.85 -11.63 7.53
CA SER A 269 1.87 -10.62 7.75
C SER A 269 3.28 -11.16 7.50
N GLU A 270 3.58 -12.38 7.97
CA GLU A 270 4.83 -13.08 7.68
C GLU A 270 5.03 -13.32 6.18
N ALA A 271 3.96 -13.66 5.46
CA ALA A 271 4.00 -13.82 4.01
C ALA A 271 4.37 -12.52 3.28
N PHE A 272 3.81 -11.37 3.68
CA PHE A 272 4.16 -10.08 3.11
C PHE A 272 5.60 -9.64 3.44
N LEU A 273 6.05 -9.87 4.68
CA LEU A 273 7.44 -9.64 5.10
C LEU A 273 8.42 -10.46 4.25
N ARG A 274 8.13 -11.76 4.09
CA ARG A 274 8.95 -12.67 3.27
C ARG A 274 8.94 -12.25 1.80
N GLN A 275 7.77 -11.93 1.24
CA GLN A 275 7.64 -11.53 -0.15
C GLN A 275 8.50 -10.30 -0.46
N PHE A 276 8.43 -9.25 0.37
CA PHE A 276 9.26 -8.05 0.21
C PHE A 276 10.75 -8.37 0.32
N SER A 277 11.12 -9.13 1.36
CA SER A 277 12.52 -9.50 1.60
C SER A 277 13.10 -10.30 0.43
N MET A 278 12.34 -11.26 -0.08
CA MET A 278 12.72 -12.05 -1.25
C MET A 278 12.75 -11.23 -2.54
N LEU A 279 11.96 -10.16 -2.67
CA LEU A 279 11.94 -9.38 -3.91
C LEU A 279 13.18 -8.49 -4.04
N TRP A 280 13.67 -7.95 -2.91
CA TRP A 280 14.68 -6.88 -2.94
C TRP A 280 16.04 -7.24 -2.35
N PHE A 281 16.14 -8.33 -1.57
CA PHE A 281 17.36 -8.69 -0.86
C PHE A 281 17.85 -10.09 -1.26
N PRO A 282 19.16 -10.26 -1.48
CA PRO A 282 19.78 -11.58 -1.61
C PRO A 282 19.49 -12.43 -0.37
N ARG A 283 19.50 -13.76 -0.50
CA ARG A 283 19.04 -14.68 0.56
C ARG A 283 19.70 -14.44 1.92
N ARG A 284 21.01 -14.15 1.91
CA ARG A 284 21.78 -13.86 3.14
C ARG A 284 21.45 -12.52 3.79
N PHE A 285 20.81 -11.60 3.06
CA PHE A 285 20.41 -10.28 3.53
C PHE A 285 18.88 -10.13 3.64
N GLN A 286 18.10 -11.19 3.43
CA GLN A 286 16.63 -11.14 3.60
C GLN A 286 16.22 -10.76 5.02
N TRP A 287 17.05 -11.06 6.03
CA TRP A 287 16.83 -10.58 7.38
C TRP A 287 16.80 -9.05 7.44
N LEU A 288 17.61 -8.34 6.64
CA LEU A 288 17.60 -6.88 6.56
C LEU A 288 16.32 -6.37 5.88
N GLY A 289 15.85 -7.06 4.83
CA GLY A 289 14.54 -6.78 4.22
C GLY A 289 13.39 -6.86 5.23
N ARG A 290 13.42 -7.86 6.12
CA ARG A 290 12.47 -7.95 7.23
C ARG A 290 12.59 -6.73 8.16
N GLN A 291 13.81 -6.32 8.52
CA GLN A 291 14.02 -5.14 9.37
C GLN A 291 13.49 -3.86 8.74
N VAL A 292 13.64 -3.70 7.42
CA VAL A 292 13.10 -2.55 6.68
C VAL A 292 11.58 -2.45 6.87
N VAL A 293 10.87 -3.55 6.62
CA VAL A 293 9.41 -3.55 6.71
C VAL A 293 8.93 -3.43 8.16
N LEU A 294 9.54 -4.14 9.11
CA LEU A 294 9.21 -4.00 10.54
C LEU A 294 9.43 -2.57 11.07
N THR A 295 10.42 -1.85 10.54
CA THR A 295 10.69 -0.46 10.93
C THR A 295 9.56 0.49 10.50
N VAL A 296 8.95 0.24 9.35
CA VAL A 296 7.91 1.10 8.78
C VAL A 296 6.49 0.69 9.18
N ILE A 297 6.34 -0.33 10.03
CA ILE A 297 5.04 -0.72 10.60
C ILE A 297 4.97 -0.23 12.05
N PRO A 298 3.89 0.45 12.46
CA PRO A 298 3.67 0.88 13.84
C PRO A 298 3.77 -0.29 14.83
N ALA A 299 4.27 -0.02 16.04
CA ALA A 299 4.50 -1.07 17.05
C ALA A 299 3.21 -1.83 17.41
N GLN A 300 2.10 -1.12 17.60
CA GLN A 300 0.80 -1.70 17.95
C GLN A 300 0.32 -2.71 16.89
N VAL A 301 0.45 -2.38 15.60
CA VAL A 301 0.11 -3.30 14.49
C VAL A 301 1.03 -4.52 14.48
N ARG A 302 2.33 -4.34 14.79
CA ARG A 302 3.29 -5.46 14.88
C ARG A 302 3.01 -6.40 16.03
N GLU A 303 2.63 -5.85 17.18
CA GLU A 303 2.28 -6.59 18.39
C GLU A 303 1.01 -7.41 18.15
N HIS A 304 -0.05 -6.77 17.62
CA HIS A 304 -1.30 -7.46 17.29
C HIS A 304 -1.10 -8.61 16.29
N ASN A 305 -0.34 -8.36 15.21
CA ASN A 305 -0.04 -9.37 14.21
C ASN A 305 1.07 -10.34 14.63
N ARG A 306 1.65 -10.18 15.83
CA ARG A 306 2.68 -11.07 16.40
C ARG A 306 3.91 -11.27 15.48
N ILE A 307 4.31 -10.25 14.72
CA ILE A 307 5.45 -10.32 13.77
C ILE A 307 6.79 -9.83 14.36
N GLY A 308 6.79 -9.51 15.64
CA GLY A 308 7.98 -9.09 16.38
C GLY A 308 8.41 -7.65 16.13
N HIS A 309 9.54 -7.28 16.72
CA HIS A 309 10.10 -5.93 16.65
C HIS A 309 11.35 -5.86 15.79
N PRO A 310 11.59 -4.73 15.10
CA PRO A 310 12.88 -4.54 14.49
C PRO A 310 13.96 -4.50 15.58
N ASN A 311 15.16 -4.98 15.25
CA ASN A 311 16.33 -4.79 16.07
C ASN A 311 16.58 -3.28 16.21
N PRO A 312 16.80 -2.73 17.43
CA PRO A 312 16.89 -1.29 17.63
C PRO A 312 17.99 -0.58 16.83
N LEU A 313 19.13 -1.25 16.62
CA LEU A 313 20.21 -0.72 15.80
C LEU A 313 19.80 -0.72 14.32
N ALA A 314 19.24 -1.83 13.82
CA ALA A 314 18.73 -1.91 12.46
C ALA A 314 17.62 -0.88 12.20
N GLU A 315 16.68 -0.72 13.14
CA GLU A 315 15.61 0.27 13.07
C GLU A 315 16.17 1.69 12.92
N THR A 316 17.15 2.04 13.75
CA THR A 316 17.81 3.35 13.71
C THR A 316 18.50 3.58 12.36
N LEU A 317 19.23 2.58 11.85
CA LEU A 317 19.91 2.66 10.55
C LEU A 317 18.93 2.75 9.38
N VAL A 318 17.83 1.98 9.41
CA VAL A 318 16.77 2.03 8.39
C VAL A 318 16.09 3.40 8.40
N LYS A 319 15.70 3.93 9.57
CA LYS A 319 15.11 5.27 9.70
C LYS A 319 16.06 6.34 9.18
N PHE A 320 17.34 6.25 9.51
CA PHE A 320 18.36 7.16 9.01
C PHE A 320 18.50 7.06 7.48
N ALA A 321 18.57 5.86 6.91
CA ALA A 321 18.67 5.66 5.46
C ALA A 321 17.45 6.23 4.72
N ILE A 322 16.24 5.98 5.23
CA ILE A 322 15.00 6.56 4.67
C ILE A 322 15.02 8.08 4.76
N LYS A 323 15.44 8.66 5.90
CA LYS A 323 15.58 10.11 6.06
C LYS A 323 16.52 10.70 5.01
N ILE A 324 17.72 10.12 4.86
CA ILE A 324 18.72 10.60 3.89
C ILE A 324 18.16 10.49 2.47
N TYR A 325 17.53 9.37 2.12
CA TYR A 325 16.90 9.20 0.81
C TYR A 325 15.86 10.30 0.52
N LEU A 326 14.96 10.57 1.47
CA LEU A 326 13.91 11.59 1.32
C LEU A 326 14.51 13.00 1.25
N ASP A 327 15.45 13.34 2.13
CA ASP A 327 16.09 14.67 2.18
C ASP A 327 16.92 14.94 0.91
N VAL A 328 17.61 13.91 0.37
CA VAL A 328 18.35 14.00 -0.89
C VAL A 328 17.39 14.15 -2.08
N LYS A 329 16.33 13.33 -2.15
CA LYS A 329 15.28 13.45 -3.17
C LYS A 329 14.68 14.86 -3.18
N ASP A 330 14.44 15.44 -2.01
CA ASP A 330 13.89 16.79 -1.90
C ASP A 330 14.87 17.88 -2.34
N ALA A 331 16.19 17.67 -2.17
CA ALA A 331 17.23 18.62 -2.53
C ALA A 331 17.62 18.57 -4.02
N LEU A 332 17.60 17.40 -4.64
CA LEU A 332 17.96 17.22 -6.05
C LEU A 332 16.90 17.81 -7.00
N PRO A 333 17.22 18.18 -8.25
CA PRO A 333 16.21 18.52 -9.25
C PRO A 333 15.17 17.41 -9.41
N ASP A 334 13.95 17.78 -9.77
CA ASP A 334 12.89 16.83 -10.05
C ASP A 334 13.25 16.01 -11.30
N PRO A 335 12.88 14.72 -11.37
CA PRO A 335 13.19 13.88 -12.51
C PRO A 335 12.54 14.42 -13.80
N VAL A 336 13.28 14.34 -14.91
CA VAL A 336 12.79 14.75 -16.24
C VAL A 336 11.76 13.75 -16.77
N ARG A 337 11.99 12.46 -16.52
CA ARG A 337 11.13 11.37 -16.98
C ARG A 337 10.35 10.75 -15.82
N PRO A 338 9.13 10.26 -16.07
CA PRO A 338 8.37 9.52 -15.09
C PRO A 338 9.00 8.13 -14.91
N VAL A 339 9.98 8.01 -14.00
CA VAL A 339 10.78 6.78 -13.80
C VAL A 339 9.89 5.54 -13.61
N PHE A 340 8.80 5.70 -12.88
CA PHE A 340 7.89 4.59 -12.61
C PHE A 340 6.99 4.24 -13.80
N SER A 341 6.88 5.12 -14.79
CA SER A 341 6.12 4.86 -16.03
C SER A 341 6.84 3.86 -16.91
N ASP A 342 8.17 3.95 -17.01
CA ASP A 342 8.98 3.00 -17.77
C ASP A 342 8.83 1.58 -17.18
N GLU A 343 8.92 1.45 -15.85
CA GLU A 343 8.69 0.18 -15.14
C GLU A 343 7.26 -0.34 -15.34
N TYR A 344 6.27 0.54 -15.20
CA TYR A 344 4.86 0.22 -15.39
C TYR A 344 4.56 -0.27 -16.81
N HIS A 345 5.09 0.39 -17.84
CA HIS A 345 4.90 -0.02 -19.23
C HIS A 345 5.67 -1.30 -19.58
N ALA A 346 6.88 -1.48 -19.06
CA ALA A 346 7.65 -2.71 -19.22
C ALA A 346 6.96 -3.94 -18.58
N ALA A 347 6.18 -3.71 -17.51
CA ALA A 347 5.39 -4.74 -16.85
C ALA A 347 4.15 -5.18 -17.68
N LYS A 348 3.69 -4.38 -18.65
CA LYS A 348 2.52 -4.72 -19.46
C LYS A 348 2.78 -5.94 -20.33
N GLY A 349 1.86 -6.91 -20.30
CA GLY A 349 1.97 -8.15 -21.05
C GLY A 349 2.85 -9.23 -20.40
N VAL A 350 3.42 -8.97 -19.22
CA VAL A 350 4.13 -10.00 -18.45
C VAL A 350 3.13 -11.05 -17.96
N ASN A 351 3.46 -12.33 -18.20
CA ASN A 351 2.69 -13.43 -17.62
C ASN A 351 3.07 -13.65 -16.16
N TRP A 352 2.29 -13.05 -15.26
CA TRP A 352 2.52 -13.08 -13.81
C TRP A 352 2.48 -14.48 -13.19
N ASN A 353 1.86 -15.47 -13.85
CA ASN A 353 1.77 -16.85 -13.34
C ASN A 353 3.15 -17.54 -13.20
N LYS A 354 4.19 -17.01 -13.85
CA LYS A 354 5.56 -17.54 -13.77
C LYS A 354 6.47 -16.69 -12.88
N THR A 355 5.97 -15.62 -12.28
CA THR A 355 6.83 -14.62 -11.63
C THR A 355 7.48 -15.14 -10.36
N ASP A 356 6.76 -15.88 -9.50
CA ASP A 356 7.36 -16.46 -8.30
C ASP A 356 8.50 -17.44 -8.65
N ILE A 357 8.30 -18.31 -9.64
CA ILE A 357 9.34 -19.25 -10.13
C ILE A 357 10.55 -18.48 -10.69
N LYS A 358 10.30 -17.42 -11.48
CA LYS A 358 11.37 -16.59 -12.06
C LYS A 358 12.14 -15.85 -10.98
N ALA A 359 11.46 -15.28 -9.98
CA ALA A 359 12.10 -14.56 -8.88
C ALA A 359 13.00 -15.50 -8.07
N GLU A 360 12.54 -16.71 -7.76
CA GLU A 360 13.34 -17.70 -7.05
C GLU A 360 14.58 -18.14 -7.87
N ALA A 361 14.41 -18.39 -9.17
CA ALA A 361 15.51 -18.75 -10.05
C ALA A 361 16.54 -17.61 -10.20
N GLU A 362 16.08 -16.37 -10.33
CA GLU A 362 16.94 -15.18 -10.41
C GLU A 362 17.77 -15.00 -9.13
N TRP A 363 17.14 -15.13 -7.95
CA TRP A 363 17.87 -15.03 -6.70
C TRP A 363 18.84 -16.17 -6.47
N THR A 364 18.48 -17.39 -6.88
CA THR A 364 19.42 -18.53 -6.83
C THR A 364 20.69 -18.22 -7.64
N ARG A 365 20.55 -17.59 -8.82
CA ARG A 365 21.68 -17.14 -9.64
C ARG A 365 22.46 -15.99 -8.97
N ARG A 366 21.78 -14.97 -8.45
CA ARG A 366 22.42 -13.82 -7.78
C ARG A 366 23.13 -14.21 -6.48
N ASP A 367 22.62 -15.20 -5.76
CA ASP A 367 23.26 -15.74 -4.54
C ASP A 367 24.59 -16.42 -4.87
N GLN A 368 24.70 -17.13 -5.99
CA GLN A 368 25.98 -17.71 -6.42
C GLN A 368 27.04 -16.62 -6.63
N ILE A 369 26.65 -15.50 -7.25
CA ILE A 369 27.52 -14.34 -7.44
C ILE A 369 27.87 -13.71 -6.09
N THR A 370 26.88 -13.48 -5.23
CA THR A 370 27.09 -12.89 -3.90
C THR A 370 28.01 -13.77 -3.05
N ASN A 371 27.86 -15.09 -3.11
CA ASN A 371 28.73 -16.05 -2.44
C ASN A 371 30.16 -15.97 -2.99
N ALA A 372 30.33 -15.89 -4.31
CA ALA A 372 31.63 -15.73 -4.93
C ALA A 372 32.31 -14.42 -4.49
N VAL A 373 31.57 -13.31 -4.43
CA VAL A 373 32.08 -12.02 -3.95
C VAL A 373 32.42 -12.06 -2.46
N MET A 374 31.58 -12.66 -1.62
CA MET A 374 31.84 -12.82 -0.18
C MET A 374 33.07 -13.70 0.07
N VAL A 375 33.21 -14.81 -0.67
CA VAL A 375 34.41 -15.67 -0.60
C VAL A 375 35.65 -14.91 -1.06
N ALA A 376 35.56 -14.16 -2.16
CA ALA A 376 36.66 -13.32 -2.63
C ALA A 376 37.06 -12.27 -1.60
N MET A 377 36.10 -11.60 -0.95
CA MET A 377 36.37 -10.65 0.14
C MET A 377 37.04 -11.35 1.34
N VAL A 378 36.52 -12.50 1.78
CA VAL A 378 37.14 -13.26 2.89
C VAL A 378 38.55 -13.72 2.54
N LEU A 379 38.81 -14.16 1.30
CA LEU A 379 40.15 -14.52 0.84
C LEU A 379 41.08 -13.31 0.78
N VAL A 380 40.63 -12.17 0.25
CA VAL A 380 41.44 -10.94 0.17
C VAL A 380 41.74 -10.37 1.56
N PHE A 381 40.74 -10.30 2.45
CA PHE A 381 40.95 -9.83 3.82
C PHE A 381 41.69 -10.85 4.69
N GLY A 382 41.48 -12.14 4.45
CA GLY A 382 42.18 -13.24 5.13
C GLY A 382 43.66 -13.31 4.75
N LEU A 383 44.00 -13.20 3.45
CA LEU A 383 45.39 -13.10 3.00
C LEU A 383 46.06 -11.80 3.45
N GLY A 384 45.32 -10.69 3.54
CA GLY A 384 45.85 -9.42 4.09
C GLY A 384 46.21 -9.49 5.58
N LEU A 385 45.56 -10.38 6.34
CA LEU A 385 45.90 -10.67 7.74
C LEU A 385 47.08 -11.64 7.86
N PHE A 386 47.21 -12.61 6.95
CA PHE A 386 48.34 -13.54 6.92
C PHE A 386 49.66 -12.91 6.42
N LEU A 387 49.59 -11.85 5.61
CA LEU A 387 50.77 -11.11 5.13
C LEU A 387 51.24 -10.01 6.11
N ARG A 388 50.62 -9.91 7.29
CA ARG A 388 51.01 -8.98 8.38
C ARG A 388 51.47 -9.69 9.66
N ILE A 389 51.64 -11.01 9.61
CA ILE A 389 52.36 -11.82 10.60
C ILE A 389 53.67 -12.23 9.95
#